data_AF-A0A8B9ZRT9-F1
#
_entry.id   AF-A0A8B9ZRT9-F1
#
_cell.length_a   1.000
_cell.length_b   1.000
_cell.length_c   1.000
_cell.angle_alpha   90.00
_cell.angle_beta   90.00
_cell.angle_gamma   90.00
#
_symmetry.space_group_name_H-M   'P 1'
#
loop_
_entity.id
_entity.type
_entity.pdbx_description
1 polymer ?
#
loop_
_entity_poly.entity_id
_entity_poly.type
_entity_poly.pdbx_seq_one_letter_code
_entity_poly.pdbx_strand_id
1 'polypeptide(L)'
;MVVQVLTQNEVGAFVGFETEIQEVLLMGQDTAVAPGERRRILVRESCTLRLRSPNTYLVMGLDGGTRDPQGRPQYLLSPQSWVEEVPSPARCGATRLRRRCAQLQDFRNRLGQLGCQL
;
A
#
# COMPACT_ATOMS: atom_id res chain seq x y z
N MET A 1 -5.16 -1.03 0.49
CA MET A 1 -4.99 0.42 0.74
C MET A 1 -4.08 1.03 -0.33
N VAL A 2 -4.21 2.33 -0.56
CA VAL A 2 -3.24 3.11 -1.35
C VAL A 2 -2.40 3.91 -0.36
N VAL A 3 -1.08 3.80 -0.46
CA VAL A 3 -0.14 4.41 0.50
C VAL A 3 0.96 5.17 -0.22
N GLN A 4 1.40 6.29 0.34
CA GLN A 4 2.61 6.98 -0.07
C GLN A 4 3.77 6.56 0.83
N VAL A 5 4.91 6.22 0.24
CA VAL A 5 6.13 5.92 1.00
C VAL A 5 6.79 7.21 1.42
N LEU A 6 7.06 7.37 2.71
CA LEU A 6 7.70 8.55 3.27
C LEU A 6 9.21 8.31 3.40
N THR A 7 9.59 7.30 4.17
CA THR A 7 10.98 6.95 4.48
C THR A 7 11.14 5.44 4.56
N GLN A 8 12.40 4.99 4.57
CA GLN A 8 12.75 3.58 4.78
C GLN A 8 13.85 3.45 5.82
N ASN A 9 13.86 2.34 6.55
CA ASN A 9 14.89 2.01 7.54
C ASN A 9 15.08 0.50 7.65
N GLU A 10 16.25 0.06 8.07
CA GLU A 10 16.51 -1.34 8.39
C GLU A 10 15.93 -1.68 9.78
N VAL A 11 15.35 -2.87 9.89
CA VAL A 11 14.73 -3.40 11.11
C VAL A 11 15.10 -4.88 11.23
N GLY A 12 16.28 -5.16 11.80
CA GLY A 12 16.81 -6.53 11.83
C GLY A 12 16.98 -7.09 10.41
N ALA A 13 16.45 -8.28 10.14
CA ALA A 13 16.48 -8.90 8.81
C ALA A 13 15.39 -8.40 7.83
N PHE A 14 14.85 -7.20 8.08
CA PHE A 14 13.77 -6.59 7.31
C PHE A 14 14.14 -5.16 6.92
N VAL A 15 13.50 -4.71 5.84
CA VAL A 15 13.41 -3.28 5.53
C VAL A 15 12.00 -2.81 5.82
N GLY A 16 11.91 -1.78 6.65
CA GLY A 16 10.67 -1.08 6.97
C GLY A 16 10.49 0.16 6.14
N PHE A 17 9.26 0.39 5.71
CA PHE A 17 8.81 1.60 5.04
C PHE A 17 7.80 2.29 5.94
N GLU A 18 8.09 3.53 6.33
CA GLU A 18 7.09 4.40 6.93
C GLU A 18 6.22 4.94 5.79
N THR A 19 4.90 4.76 5.92
CA THR A 19 3.95 5.14 4.87
C THR A 19 2.79 5.94 5.43
N GLU A 20 2.21 6.80 4.58
CA GLU A 20 0.97 7.51 4.87
C GLU A 20 -0.15 6.94 4.00
N ILE A 21 -1.28 6.60 4.62
CA ILE A 21 -2.46 6.09 3.93
C ILE A 21 -3.11 7.23 3.15
N GLN A 22 -3.21 7.06 1.84
CA GLN A 22 -3.93 7.98 0.96
C GLN A 22 -5.38 7.56 0.79
N GLU A 23 -5.62 6.25 0.65
CA GLU A 23 -6.98 5.71 0.47
C GLU A 23 -7.13 4.34 1.13
N VAL A 24 -8.27 4.14 1.79
CA VAL A 24 -8.71 2.84 2.31
C VAL A 24 -9.66 2.22 1.29
N LEU A 25 -9.29 1.07 0.73
CA LEU A 25 -10.10 0.37 -0.28
C LEU A 25 -10.93 -0.77 0.30
N LEU A 26 -10.42 -1.42 1.33
CA LEU A 26 -11.09 -2.50 2.03
C LEU A 26 -10.60 -2.48 3.47
N MET A 27 -11.53 -2.57 4.43
CA MET A 27 -11.19 -2.64 5.84
C MET A 27 -10.81 -4.07 6.20
N GLY A 28 -9.71 -4.20 6.92
CA GLY A 28 -9.26 -5.46 7.54
C GLY A 28 -9.42 -5.40 9.06
N GLN A 29 -8.50 -6.04 9.77
CA GLN A 29 -8.44 -6.03 11.25
C GLN A 29 -7.94 -4.71 11.85
N ASP A 30 -7.30 -3.84 11.05
CA ASP A 30 -6.93 -2.49 11.49
C ASP A 30 -8.17 -1.60 11.55
N THR A 31 -8.80 -1.52 12.72
CA THR A 31 -10.00 -0.72 12.96
C THR A 31 -9.74 0.79 12.98
N ALA A 32 -8.48 1.21 13.12
CA ALA A 32 -8.07 2.61 13.15
C ALA A 32 -7.52 3.08 11.79
N VAL A 33 -7.77 2.33 10.72
CA VAL A 33 -7.29 2.66 9.38
C VAL A 33 -8.08 3.84 8.80
N ALA A 34 -7.40 4.92 8.43
CA ALA A 34 -8.00 6.09 7.81
C ALA A 34 -6.97 6.83 6.92
N PRO A 35 -7.41 7.63 5.93
CA PRO A 35 -6.52 8.54 5.22
C PRO A 35 -5.77 9.48 6.17
N GLY A 36 -4.49 9.74 5.90
CA GLY A 36 -3.57 10.54 6.73
C GLY A 36 -2.89 9.75 7.85
N GLU A 37 -3.40 8.56 8.20
CA GLU A 37 -2.76 7.71 9.20
C GLU A 37 -1.45 7.10 8.70
N ARG A 38 -0.52 6.88 9.64
CA ARG A 38 0.77 6.26 9.33
C ARG A 38 0.78 4.77 9.63
N ARG A 39 1.40 4.00 8.75
CA ARG A 39 1.61 2.56 8.93
C ARG A 39 3.00 2.16 8.49
N ARG A 40 3.58 1.22 9.23
CA ARG A 40 4.83 0.57 8.83
C ARG A 40 4.51 -0.64 7.97
N ILE A 41 5.17 -0.71 6.82
CA ILE A 41 5.15 -1.88 5.94
C ILE A 41 6.54 -2.49 5.95
N LEU A 42 6.64 -3.79 6.21
CA LEU A 42 7.89 -4.53 6.27
C LEU A 42 8.03 -5.43 5.05
N VAL A 43 9.26 -5.61 4.58
CA VAL A 43 9.63 -6.66 3.63
C VAL A 43 10.90 -7.33 4.13
N ARG A 44 11.05 -8.64 3.91
CA ARG A 44 12.30 -9.33 4.26
C ARG A 44 13.43 -8.75 3.41
N GLU A 45 14.58 -8.49 4.03
CA GLU A 45 15.72 -7.86 3.36
C GLU A 45 16.23 -8.68 2.16
N SER A 46 16.11 -10.01 2.24
CA SER A 46 16.48 -10.93 1.16
C SER A 46 15.60 -10.80 -0.09
N CYS A 47 14.47 -10.10 -0.02
CA CYS A 47 13.61 -9.86 -1.16
C CYS A 47 14.14 -8.69 -2.02
N THR A 48 13.95 -8.79 -3.33
CA THR A 48 14.37 -7.74 -4.28
C THR A 48 13.37 -6.58 -4.38
N LEU A 49 12.15 -6.73 -3.85
CA LEU A 49 11.13 -5.69 -3.84
C LEU A 49 11.58 -4.50 -3.00
N ARG A 50 11.63 -3.32 -3.62
CA ARG A 50 11.95 -2.05 -2.95
C ARG A 50 10.91 -1.00 -3.31
N LEU A 51 10.25 -0.45 -2.30
CA LEU A 51 9.34 0.68 -2.48
C LEU A 51 10.15 1.97 -2.44
N ARG A 52 9.84 2.92 -3.32
CA ARG A 52 10.58 4.18 -3.46
C ARG A 52 9.82 5.32 -2.83
N SER A 53 10.48 6.13 -2.02
CA SER A 53 9.96 7.44 -1.61
C SER A 53 10.18 8.47 -2.73
N PRO A 54 9.23 9.40 -2.99
CA PRO A 54 7.91 9.56 -2.37
C PRO A 54 6.78 8.92 -3.20
N ASN A 55 7.00 7.75 -3.82
CA ASN A 55 6.01 7.13 -4.71
C ASN A 55 4.81 6.58 -3.94
N THR A 56 3.68 6.51 -4.64
CA THR A 56 2.42 5.96 -4.16
C THR A 56 2.23 4.54 -4.68
N TYR A 57 1.73 3.64 -3.84
CA TYR A 57 1.53 2.23 -4.15
C TYR A 57 0.13 1.77 -3.74
N LEU A 58 -0.48 0.94 -4.59
CA LEU A 58 -1.58 0.07 -4.20
C LEU A 58 -0.95 -1.13 -3.48
N VAL A 59 -1.31 -1.31 -2.21
CA VAL A 59 -0.88 -2.44 -1.39
C VAL A 59 -2.12 -3.19 -0.93
N MET A 60 -2.19 -4.48 -1.29
CA MET A 60 -3.22 -5.41 -0.83
C MET A 60 -2.55 -6.67 -0.29
N GLY A 61 -3.19 -7.34 0.65
CA GLY A 61 -2.63 -8.53 1.28
C GLY A 61 -3.44 -8.92 2.50
N LEU A 62 -2.85 -9.79 3.31
CA LEU A 62 -3.44 -10.23 4.56
C LEU A 62 -3.08 -9.28 5.69
N ASP A 63 -3.97 -9.18 6.66
CA ASP A 63 -3.67 -8.51 7.92
C ASP A 63 -2.59 -9.28 8.70
N GLY A 64 -1.89 -8.55 9.56
CA GLY A 64 -0.93 -9.10 10.50
C GLY A 64 -1.33 -8.81 11.94
N GLY A 65 -0.85 -9.63 12.88
CA GLY A 65 -1.10 -9.44 14.32
C GLY A 65 -0.09 -8.54 15.03
N THR A 66 0.92 -8.03 14.33
CA THR A 66 2.04 -7.27 14.94
C THR A 66 1.79 -5.77 14.95
N ARG A 67 2.42 -5.08 15.89
CA ARG A 67 2.40 -3.62 16.00
C ARG A 67 3.81 -3.05 15.93
N ASP A 68 3.92 -1.81 15.45
CA ASP A 68 5.17 -1.06 15.48
C ASP A 68 5.47 -0.54 16.91
N PRO A 69 6.66 0.06 17.16
CA PRO A 69 7.01 0.61 18.47
C PRO A 69 6.08 1.73 18.96
N GLN A 70 5.31 2.35 18.07
CA GLN A 70 4.29 3.36 18.40
C GLN A 70 2.92 2.72 18.72
N GLY A 71 2.84 1.38 18.69
CA GLY A 71 1.61 0.62 18.95
C GLY A 71 0.65 0.57 17.77
N ARG A 72 1.02 1.06 16.59
CA ARG A 72 0.17 1.04 15.39
C ARG A 72 0.25 -0.33 14.71
N PRO A 73 -0.83 -0.84 14.10
CA PRO A 73 -0.74 -2.03 13.27
C PRO A 73 0.37 -1.88 12.21
N GLN A 74 1.10 -2.98 11.95
CA GLN A 74 2.12 -3.01 10.90
C GLN A 74 1.88 -4.21 9.98
N TYR A 75 2.27 -4.07 8.72
CA TYR A 75 2.00 -5.04 7.67
C TYR A 75 3.29 -5.69 7.17
N LEU A 76 3.19 -6.93 6.72
CA LEU A 76 4.29 -7.66 6.10
C LEU A 76 3.97 -7.93 4.64
N LEU A 77 4.88 -7.55 3.74
CA LEU A 77 4.84 -7.95 2.35
C LEU A 77 5.32 -9.39 2.22
N SER A 78 4.41 -10.28 1.87
CA SER A 78 4.61 -11.72 1.69
C SER A 78 4.33 -12.13 0.23
N PRO A 79 4.54 -13.41 -0.14
CA PRO A 79 4.13 -13.90 -1.45
C PRO A 79 2.63 -13.77 -1.76
N GLN A 80 1.78 -13.59 -0.75
CA GLN A 80 0.33 -13.33 -0.92
C GLN A 80 -0.01 -11.84 -1.03
N SER A 81 0.98 -10.95 -0.97
CA SER A 81 0.77 -9.51 -1.10
C SER A 81 0.78 -9.08 -2.57
N TRP A 82 -0.13 -8.17 -2.91
CA TRP A 82 -0.14 -7.45 -4.17
C TRP A 82 0.39 -6.04 -3.97
N VAL A 83 1.42 -5.67 -4.72
CA VAL A 83 2.04 -4.34 -4.66
C VAL A 83 2.24 -3.79 -6.06
N GLU A 84 1.62 -2.66 -6.35
CA GLU A 84 1.75 -1.97 -7.64
C GLU A 84 1.94 -0.47 -7.44
N GLU A 85 2.86 0.14 -8.18
CA GLU A 85 3.05 1.60 -8.17
C GLU A 85 1.84 2.28 -8.84
N VAL A 86 1.20 3.21 -8.13
CA VAL A 86 0.12 4.05 -8.68
C VAL A 86 0.76 5.17 -9.50
N PRO A 87 0.51 5.25 -10.82
CA PRO A 87 1.11 6.29 -11.64
C PRO A 87 0.63 7.68 -11.23
N SER A 88 1.53 8.67 -11.27
CA SER A 88 1.17 10.06 -11.01
C SER A 88 0.17 10.59 -12.05
N PRO A 89 -0.62 11.64 -11.73
CA PRO A 89 -1.55 12.25 -12.68
C PRO A 89 -0.88 12.63 -14.01
N ALA A 90 0.34 13.17 -13.96
CA ALA A 90 1.14 13.50 -15.15
C ALA A 90 1.42 12.25 -16.01
N ARG A 91 1.77 11.12 -15.39
CA ARG A 91 2.00 9.85 -16.12
C ARG A 91 0.71 9.27 -16.69
N CYS A 92 -0.43 9.46 -16.02
CA CYS A 92 -1.73 9.03 -16.54
C CYS A 92 -2.25 9.87 -17.71
N GLY A 93 -1.77 11.13 -17.86
CA GLY A 93 -2.07 11.95 -19.05
C GLY A 93 -1.46 11.40 -20.35
N ALA A 94 -0.37 10.63 -20.27
CA ALA A 94 0.28 10.05 -21.43
C ALA A 94 -0.57 8.96 -22.10
N THR A 95 -0.72 9.03 -23.43
CA THR A 95 -1.56 8.10 -24.22
C THR A 95 -1.26 6.62 -23.95
N ARG A 96 0.03 6.28 -23.73
CA ARG A 96 0.47 4.90 -23.45
C ARG A 96 -0.08 4.32 -22.14
N LEU A 97 -0.30 5.14 -21.12
CA LEU A 97 -0.74 4.69 -19.79
C LEU A 97 -2.23 4.95 -19.53
N ARG A 98 -2.89 5.78 -20.35
CA ARG A 98 -4.29 6.18 -20.18
C ARG A 98 -5.24 5.02 -19.86
N ARG A 99 -5.20 3.94 -20.66
CA ARG A 99 -6.07 2.76 -20.45
C ARG A 99 -5.78 2.05 -19.12
N ARG A 100 -4.50 1.88 -18.77
CA ARG A 100 -4.09 1.21 -17.52
C ARG A 100 -4.49 2.03 -16.30
N CYS A 101 -4.32 3.36 -16.36
CA CYS A 101 -4.77 4.26 -15.29
C CYS A 101 -6.29 4.20 -15.12
N ALA A 102 -7.07 4.22 -16.21
CA ALA A 102 -8.52 4.10 -16.14
C ALA A 102 -8.96 2.76 -15.51
N GLN A 103 -8.32 1.65 -15.87
CA GLN A 103 -8.60 0.33 -15.29
C GLN A 103 -8.27 0.27 -13.79
N LEU A 104 -7.11 0.80 -13.39
CA LEU A 104 -6.72 0.86 -11.97
C LEU A 104 -7.69 1.75 -11.16
N GLN A 105 -8.12 2.88 -11.72
CA GLN A 105 -9.06 3.78 -11.07
C GLN A 105 -10.45 3.13 -10.94
N ASP A 106 -10.95 2.47 -11.99
CA ASP A 106 -12.21 1.72 -11.94
C ASP A 106 -12.15 0.60 -10.89
N PHE A 107 -11.06 -0.17 -10.85
CA PHE A 107 -10.85 -1.20 -9.82
C PHE A 107 -10.90 -0.62 -8.40
N ARG A 108 -10.15 0.46 -8.14
CA ARG A 108 -10.11 1.13 -6.82
C ARG A 108 -11.48 1.65 -6.41
N ASN A 109 -12.20 2.30 -7.32
CA ASN A 109 -13.52 2.85 -7.05
C ASN A 109 -14.53 1.74 -6.74
N ARG A 110 -14.57 0.68 -7.57
CA ARG A 110 -15.49 -0.45 -7.36
C ARG A 110 -15.20 -1.16 -6.05
N LEU A 111 -13.94 -1.51 -5.79
CA LEU A 111 -13.58 -2.20 -4.55
C LEU A 111 -13.87 -1.32 -3.33
N GLY A 112 -13.52 -0.04 -3.37
CA GLY A 112 -13.72 0.90 -2.27
C GLY A 112 -15.18 1.21 -1.94
N GLN A 113 -16.06 1.21 -2.95
CA GLN A 113 -17.48 1.55 -2.76
C GLN A 113 -18.38 0.33 -2.58
N LEU A 114 -18.11 -0.75 -3.31
CA LEU A 114 -18.98 -1.93 -3.38
C LEU A 114 -18.42 -3.12 -2.60
N GLY A 115 -17.12 -3.12 -2.29
CA GLY A 115 -16.47 -4.27 -1.69
C GLY A 115 -16.45 -5.49 -2.62
N CYS A 116 -16.46 -6.68 -2.01
CA CYS A 116 -16.56 -7.96 -2.72
C CYS A 116 -17.98 -8.52 -2.56
N GLN A 117 -18.50 -9.15 -3.61
CA GLN A 117 -19.73 -9.93 -3.52
C GLN A 117 -19.39 -11.31 -2.93
N LEU A 118 -20.09 -11.69 -1.86
CA LEU A 118 -19.92 -12.98 -1.15
C LEU A 118 -20.88 -14.04 -1.70
#